data_AF-A0A955M951-F1
#
_entry.id   AF-A0A955M951-F1
#
_cell.length_a   1.000
_cell.length_b   1.000
_cell.length_c   1.000
_cell.angle_alpha   90.00
_cell.angle_beta   90.00
_cell.angle_gamma   90.00
#
_symmetry.space_group_name_H-M   'P 1'
#
loop_
_entity.id
_entity.type
_entity.pdbx_description
1 polymer ?
#
loop_
_entity_poly.entity_id
_entity_poly.type
_entity_poly.pdbx_seq_one_letter_code
_entity_poly.pdbx_strand_id
1 'polypeptide(L)'
;MELTNKQLNDLCRLAIQAVQEAGRMISDNTGKGIGYETKEGADNFASQVVTEIDRRSQQIILDRLTPTLAEFDLGLLAEESADDGSRFVKDYFWSIDPMDGTLPFI
;
A
#
# COMPACT_ATOMS: atom_id res chain seq x y z
N MET A 1 -22.24 4.32 -4.48
CA MET A 1 -22.31 4.76 -5.90
C MET A 1 -21.62 3.71 -6.74
N GLU A 2 -22.23 3.18 -7.80
CA GLU A 2 -21.54 2.19 -8.64
C GLU A 2 -20.54 2.87 -9.59
N LEU A 3 -19.30 2.36 -9.62
CA LEU A 3 -18.26 2.84 -10.52
C LEU A 3 -18.48 2.30 -11.94
N THR A 4 -18.33 3.17 -12.94
CA THR A 4 -18.38 2.77 -14.35
C THR A 4 -17.11 2.02 -14.75
N ASN A 5 -17.20 1.20 -15.80
CA ASN A 5 -16.03 0.52 -16.38
C ASN A 5 -14.90 1.50 -16.77
N LYS A 6 -15.24 2.71 -17.20
CA LYS A 6 -14.24 3.74 -17.50
C LYS A 6 -13.50 4.17 -16.23
N GLN A 7 -14.22 4.47 -15.15
CA GLN A 7 -13.63 4.85 -13.87
C GLN A 7 -12.76 3.72 -13.30
N LEU A 8 -13.22 2.47 -13.37
CA LEU A 8 -12.43 1.31 -12.96
C LEU A 8 -11.12 1.19 -13.75
N ASN A 9 -11.15 1.39 -15.08
CA ASN A 9 -9.94 1.40 -15.91
C ASN A 9 -9.02 2.58 -15.59
N ASP A 10 -9.57 3.76 -15.26
CA ASP A 10 -8.80 4.94 -14.87
C ASP A 10 -8.09 4.69 -13.52
N LEU A 11 -8.81 4.16 -12.52
CA LEU A 11 -8.28 3.76 -11.22
C LEU A 11 -7.21 2.67 -11.35
N CYS A 12 -7.43 1.66 -12.20
CA CYS A 12 -6.45 0.61 -12.47
C CYS A 12 -5.14 1.18 -13.04
N ARG A 13 -5.22 2.11 -14.00
CA ARG A 13 -4.02 2.75 -14.57
C ARG A 13 -3.26 3.58 -13.53
N LEU A 14 -3.99 4.28 -12.67
CA LEU A 14 -3.38 5.04 -11.57
C LEU A 14 -2.67 4.10 -10.58
N ALA A 15 -3.30 2.99 -10.21
CA ALA A 15 -2.69 1.98 -9.35
C ALA A 15 -1.41 1.40 -9.97
N ILE A 16 -1.41 1.08 -11.27
CA ILE A 16 -0.22 0.62 -12.00
C ILE A 16 0.92 1.65 -11.90
N GLN A 17 0.63 2.94 -12.08
CA GLN A 17 1.64 3.99 -11.97
C GLN A 17 2.21 4.09 -10.54
N ALA A 18 1.33 4.01 -9.54
CA ALA A 18 1.69 4.05 -8.13
C ALA A 18 2.63 2.91 -7.74
N VAL A 19 2.28 1.66 -8.10
CA VAL A 19 3.10 0.49 -7.76
C VAL A 19 4.41 0.45 -8.57
N GLN A 20 4.44 0.99 -9.79
CA GLN A 20 5.68 1.11 -10.56
C GLN A 20 6.65 2.11 -9.91
N GLU A 21 6.14 3.21 -9.33
CA GLU A 21 6.96 4.19 -8.62
C GLU A 21 7.50 3.62 -7.31
N ALA A 22 6.64 2.96 -6.53
CA ALA A 22 7.04 2.26 -5.31
C ALA A 22 8.08 1.16 -5.61
N GLY A 23 7.84 0.32 -6.63
CA GLY A 23 8.76 -0.73 -7.05
C GLY A 23 10.14 -0.23 -7.49
N ARG A 24 10.20 0.93 -8.17
CA ARG A 24 11.49 1.58 -8.49
C ARG A 24 12.22 1.99 -7.21
N MET A 25 11.53 2.60 -6.26
CA MET A 25 12.11 2.98 -4.98
C MET A 25 12.64 1.76 -4.21
N ILE A 26 11.88 0.67 -4.14
CA ILE A 26 12.32 -0.60 -3.52
C ILE A 26 13.59 -1.11 -4.20
N SER A 27 13.59 -1.19 -5.54
CA SER A 27 14.73 -1.65 -6.33
C SER A 27 15.99 -0.80 -6.11
N ASP A 28 15.84 0.53 -6.03
CA ASP A 28 16.96 1.45 -5.83
C ASP A 28 17.58 1.36 -4.43
N ASN A 29 16.85 0.81 -3.45
CA ASN A 29 17.31 0.61 -2.09
C ASN A 29 17.74 -0.83 -1.79
N THR A 30 17.50 -1.77 -2.70
CA THR A 30 17.90 -3.18 -2.55
C THR A 30 19.42 -3.30 -2.35
N GLY A 31 19.85 -4.08 -1.35
CA GLY A 31 21.27 -4.33 -1.06
C GLY A 31 21.99 -3.19 -0.33
N LYS A 32 21.31 -2.09 0.02
CA LYS A 32 21.86 -1.00 0.82
C LYS A 32 21.45 -1.18 2.28
N GLY A 33 22.19 -1.98 3.06
CA GLY A 33 21.94 -2.28 4.50
C GLY A 33 20.81 -1.48 5.16
N ILE A 34 19.60 -2.02 5.08
CA ILE A 34 18.35 -1.32 5.42
C ILE A 34 18.01 -1.65 6.87
N GLY A 35 17.72 -0.62 7.66
CA GLY A 35 17.22 -0.82 9.02
C GLY A 35 15.79 -1.37 8.99
N TYR A 36 15.49 -2.31 9.89
CA TYR A 36 14.15 -2.84 10.10
C TYR A 36 13.68 -2.62 11.53
N GLU A 37 12.38 -2.50 11.71
CA GLU A 37 11.68 -2.50 12.99
C GLU A 37 10.77 -3.74 13.07
N THR A 38 10.32 -4.09 14.27
CA THR A 38 9.36 -5.19 14.46
C THR A 38 8.03 -4.67 14.98
N LYS A 39 6.93 -4.93 14.26
CA LYS A 39 5.56 -4.75 14.74
C LYS A 39 5.23 -5.84 15.76
N GLU A 40 4.68 -5.46 16.92
CA GLU A 40 4.10 -6.42 17.86
C GLU A 40 2.70 -6.85 17.39
N GLY A 41 2.42 -8.17 17.43
CA GLY A 41 1.06 -8.69 17.22
C GLY A 41 0.77 -9.40 15.89
N ALA A 42 1.77 -9.62 15.03
CA ALA A 42 1.60 -10.41 13.81
C ALA A 42 1.97 -11.90 14.02
N ASP A 43 1.30 -12.80 13.30
CA ASP A 43 1.33 -14.26 13.53
C ASP A 43 2.69 -14.92 13.30
N ASN A 44 3.58 -14.30 12.52
CA ASN A 44 4.90 -14.82 12.24
C ASN A 44 5.97 -13.71 12.16
N PHE A 45 7.24 -14.08 12.38
CA PHE A 45 8.36 -13.12 12.33
C PHE A 45 8.43 -12.38 10.99
N ALA A 46 7.97 -12.99 9.89
CA ALA A 46 7.96 -12.35 8.58
C ALA A 46 7.05 -11.12 8.52
N SER A 47 5.85 -11.26 9.06
CA SER A 47 4.85 -10.20 9.20
C SER A 47 5.15 -9.21 10.33
N GLN A 48 6.09 -9.54 11.23
CA GLN A 48 6.53 -8.62 12.27
C GLN A 48 7.60 -7.68 11.74
N VAL A 49 8.41 -8.10 10.78
CA VAL A 49 9.49 -7.26 10.28
C VAL A 49 8.91 -6.24 9.30
N VAL A 50 9.05 -4.96 9.64
CA VAL A 50 8.74 -3.82 8.78
C VAL A 50 10.02 -3.05 8.54
N THR A 51 10.37 -2.80 7.29
CA THR A 51 11.51 -1.95 6.96
C THR A 51 11.06 -0.50 6.73
N GLU A 52 12.02 0.42 6.76
CA GLU A 52 11.78 1.77 6.25
C GLU A 52 11.27 1.76 4.80
N ILE A 53 11.57 0.70 4.03
CA ILE A 53 11.13 0.54 2.65
C ILE A 53 9.65 0.18 2.55
N ASP A 54 9.09 -0.65 3.43
CA ASP A 54 7.65 -0.94 3.45
C ASP A 54 6.84 0.36 3.67
N ARG A 55 7.24 1.16 4.66
CA ARG A 55 6.60 2.46 4.96
C ARG A 55 6.71 3.44 3.80
N ARG A 56 7.91 3.57 3.20
CA ARG A 56 8.12 4.45 2.04
C ARG A 56 7.36 3.98 0.82
N SER A 57 7.29 2.67 0.58
CA SER A 57 6.52 2.06 -0.52
C SER A 57 5.05 2.41 -0.36
N GLN A 58 4.50 2.20 0.84
CA GLN A 58 3.10 2.57 1.13
C GLN A 58 2.86 4.06 0.92
N GLN A 59 3.74 4.93 1.42
CA GLN A 59 3.57 6.38 1.28
C GLN A 59 3.50 6.78 -0.20
N ILE A 60 4.37 6.26 -1.06
CA ILE A 60 4.35 6.52 -2.50
C ILE A 60 3.02 6.08 -3.12
N ILE A 61 2.52 4.90 -2.75
CA ILE A 61 1.24 4.40 -3.25
C ILE A 61 0.09 5.30 -2.77
N LEU A 62 0.08 5.67 -1.49
CA LEU A 62 -0.96 6.51 -0.90
C LEU A 62 -0.95 7.93 -1.50
N ASP A 63 0.19 8.53 -1.77
CA ASP A 63 0.27 9.86 -2.40
C ASP A 63 -0.43 9.89 -3.76
N ARG A 64 -0.39 8.77 -4.49
CA ARG A 64 -1.08 8.61 -5.78
C ARG A 64 -2.56 8.28 -5.63
N LEU A 65 -2.94 7.42 -4.69
CA LEU A 65 -4.31 6.90 -4.56
C LEU A 65 -5.22 7.76 -3.66
N THR A 66 -4.68 8.49 -2.69
CA THR A 66 -5.47 9.30 -1.74
C THR A 66 -6.45 10.28 -2.42
N PRO A 67 -6.10 10.98 -3.52
CA PRO A 67 -7.05 11.84 -4.23
C PRO A 67 -8.32 11.10 -4.68
N THR A 68 -8.22 9.80 -4.98
CA THR A 68 -9.35 8.97 -5.43
C THR A 68 -10.33 8.64 -4.31
N LEU A 69 -9.89 8.67 -3.04
CA LEU A 69 -10.74 8.35 -1.89
C LEU A 69 -11.92 9.33 -1.80
N ALA A 70 -11.64 10.62 -1.91
CA ALA A 70 -12.67 11.65 -1.90
C ALA A 70 -13.43 11.74 -3.23
N GLU A 71 -12.72 11.60 -4.37
CA GLU A 71 -13.33 11.72 -5.70
C GLU A 71 -14.37 10.62 -5.98
N PHE A 72 -14.11 9.39 -5.53
CA PHE A 72 -14.93 8.22 -5.84
C PHE A 72 -15.60 7.58 -4.62
N ASP A 73 -15.51 8.23 -3.45
CA ASP A 73 -16.06 7.76 -2.17
C ASP A 73 -15.53 6.36 -1.78
N LEU A 74 -14.21 6.17 -1.87
CA LEU A 74 -13.55 4.89 -1.58
C LEU A 74 -13.07 4.83 -0.14
N GLY A 75 -13.12 3.64 0.46
CA GLY A 75 -12.42 3.32 1.70
C GLY A 75 -10.95 2.98 1.48
N LEU A 76 -10.23 2.77 2.57
CA LEU A 76 -8.81 2.41 2.57
C LEU A 76 -8.52 1.33 3.61
N LEU A 77 -7.70 0.36 3.22
CA LEU A 77 -7.03 -0.59 4.09
C LEU A 77 -5.58 -0.69 3.64
N ALA A 78 -4.63 -0.38 4.52
CA ALA A 78 -3.21 -0.42 4.19
C ALA A 78 -2.42 -1.02 5.36
N GLU A 79 -1.54 -1.98 5.10
CA GLU A 79 -0.87 -2.80 6.12
C GLU A 79 -0.01 -2.00 7.11
N GLU A 80 0.64 -0.93 6.64
CA GLU A 80 1.52 -0.08 7.45
C GLU A 80 0.78 1.08 8.12
N SER A 81 -0.57 1.04 8.13
CA SER A 81 -1.40 2.05 8.76
C SER A 81 -2.52 1.42 9.58
N ALA A 82 -3.02 2.17 10.55
CA ALA A 82 -4.20 1.74 11.30
C ALA A 82 -5.41 1.68 10.37
N ASP A 83 -6.18 0.59 10.43
CA ASP A 83 -7.46 0.46 9.73
C ASP A 83 -8.42 1.54 10.27
N ASP A 84 -8.87 2.45 9.39
CA ASP A 84 -9.81 3.51 9.74
C ASP A 84 -11.27 3.04 9.72
N GLY A 85 -11.50 1.77 9.38
CA GLY A 85 -12.80 1.11 9.31
C GLY A 85 -13.63 1.50 8.09
N SER A 86 -13.13 2.38 7.22
CA SER A 86 -13.86 2.87 6.05
C SER A 86 -14.22 1.76 5.07
N ARG A 87 -13.42 0.70 4.99
CA ARG A 87 -13.68 -0.50 4.17
C ARG A 87 -14.98 -1.24 4.52
N PHE A 88 -15.52 -1.04 5.73
CA PHE A 88 -16.78 -1.63 6.15
C PHE A 88 -18.00 -0.75 5.88
N VAL A 89 -17.76 0.51 5.52
CA VAL A 89 -18.81 1.52 5.32
C VAL A 89 -18.98 1.86 3.84
N LYS A 90 -17.88 1.84 3.07
CA LYS A 90 -17.86 2.21 1.65
C LYS A 90 -18.12 1.01 0.75
N ASP A 91 -18.72 1.27 -0.41
CA ASP A 91 -19.01 0.24 -1.42
C ASP A 91 -17.73 -0.37 -2.03
N TYR A 92 -16.66 0.44 -2.10
CA TYR A 92 -15.35 0.06 -2.65
C TYR A 92 -14.23 0.60 -1.76
N PHE A 93 -13.08 -0.06 -1.79
CA PHE A 93 -11.90 0.38 -1.04
C PHE A 93 -10.61 -0.07 -1.71
N TRP A 94 -9.52 0.64 -1.44
CA TRP A 94 -8.18 0.18 -1.77
C TRP A 94 -7.67 -0.75 -0.66
N SER A 95 -7.17 -1.92 -1.04
CA SER A 95 -6.44 -2.83 -0.15
C SER A 95 -4.97 -2.82 -0.57
N ILE A 96 -4.09 -2.38 0.32
CA ILE A 96 -2.68 -2.14 0.02
C ILE A 96 -1.81 -2.98 0.96
N ASP A 97 -1.07 -3.89 0.37
CA ASP A 97 0.14 -4.48 0.92
C ASP A 97 1.31 -3.84 0.11
N PRO A 98 2.16 -3.02 0.76
CA PRO A 98 3.20 -2.28 0.06
C PRO A 98 4.40 -3.14 -0.36
N MET A 99 4.59 -4.32 0.24
CA MET A 99 5.68 -5.25 -0.09
C MET A 99 5.41 -6.65 0.50
N ASP A 100 4.78 -7.53 -0.27
CA ASP A 100 4.58 -8.93 0.14
C ASP A 100 5.93 -9.67 0.19
N GLY A 101 6.31 -10.12 1.38
CA GLY A 101 7.58 -10.82 1.63
C GLY A 101 8.72 -9.90 2.08
N THR A 102 8.53 -9.19 3.18
CA THR A 102 9.55 -8.31 3.79
C THR A 102 10.84 -9.05 4.22
N LEU A 103 10.77 -10.35 4.59
CA LEU A 103 11.94 -11.12 5.02
C LEU A 103 12.99 -11.38 3.92
N PRO A 104 12.64 -11.88 2.72
CA PRO A 104 13.59 -12.01 1.61
C PRO A 104 14.31 -10.72 1.19
N PHE A 105 13.80 -9.55 1.59
CA PHE A 105 14.34 -8.26 1.21
C PHE A 105 15.50 -7.78 2.12
N ILE A 106 15.63 -8.35 3.32
CA ILE A 106 16.69 -8.07 4.30
C ILE A 106 17.83 -9.09 4.14
#